data_AF-F4B6Q9-F1
#
_entry.id   AF-F4B6Q9-F1
#
_cell.length_a   1.000
_cell.length_b   1.000
_cell.length_c   1.000
_cell.angle_alpha   90.00
_cell.angle_beta   90.00
_cell.angle_gamma   90.00
#
_symmetry.space_group_name_H-M   'P 1'
#
loop_
_entity.id
_entity.type
_entity.pdbx_description
1 polymer ?
#
loop_
_entity_poly.entity_id
_entity_poly.type
_entity_poly.pdbx_seq_one_letter_code
_entity_poly.pdbx_strand_id
1 'polypeptide(L)'
;MISIIFNQGIIPKDVVERPINNDFVLVSPDKVLLTFIENSVYLGLLWVRPWTILGSIGIGKIEAVGVDVDPTLQGKNVLILPYSKKYGGIGTEIDGLLTEKAVIPDDAIVTLPENISDKVLLYPFVSIATQIVDLVKGEKVLIIGSGLLGLLTYQYLLDSSIDVSIYTDIPGKKIQGVKEVKNLEEGKWDIVILSTMRGWARYIAERLITEDGRIIVPVFMNTWPPTLPSRSIRIYPKKMDGLLQKTEKISDKFFSENIAYSDDILSSIPTSKNGVIVNVKKALASYANSSLIT
;
A
#
# COMPACT_ATOMS: atom_id res chain seq x y z
N MET A 1 2.98 -23.02 -10.02
CA MET A 1 3.10 -21.60 -10.41
C MET A 1 4.20 -20.95 -9.59
N ILE A 2 5.19 -20.35 -10.25
CA ILE A 2 6.27 -19.65 -9.54
C ILE A 2 5.70 -18.44 -8.81
N SER A 3 6.03 -18.31 -7.53
CA SER A 3 5.52 -17.28 -6.63
C SER A 3 6.59 -16.82 -5.65
N ILE A 4 6.47 -15.58 -5.16
CA ILE A 4 7.28 -15.05 -4.06
C ILE A 4 6.46 -15.16 -2.78
N ILE A 5 6.92 -16.01 -1.87
CA ILE A 5 6.24 -16.28 -0.61
C ILE A 5 7.04 -15.78 0.58
N PHE A 6 6.35 -15.56 1.69
CA PHE A 6 6.99 -15.49 3.00
C PHE A 6 7.03 -16.87 3.66
N ASN A 7 8.22 -17.41 3.91
CA ASN A 7 8.42 -18.60 4.73
C ASN A 7 9.79 -18.54 5.42
N GLN A 8 9.81 -18.06 6.67
CA GLN A 8 11.04 -17.72 7.41
C GLN A 8 11.97 -16.70 6.71
N GLY A 9 11.47 -16.05 5.66
CA GLY A 9 12.18 -15.19 4.73
C GLY A 9 11.35 -15.00 3.47
N ILE A 10 11.77 -14.10 2.57
CA ILE A 10 11.10 -13.86 1.29
C ILE A 10 11.82 -14.67 0.22
N ILE A 11 11.15 -15.67 -0.35
CA ILE A 11 11.77 -16.65 -1.25
C ILE A 11 10.90 -16.98 -2.46
N PRO A 12 11.50 -17.32 -3.62
CA PRO A 12 10.79 -17.88 -4.74
C PRO A 12 10.46 -19.34 -4.46
N LYS A 13 9.21 -19.75 -4.74
CA LYS A 13 8.75 -21.13 -4.65
C LYS A 13 7.74 -21.44 -5.74
N ASP A 14 7.78 -22.69 -6.21
CA ASP A 14 6.68 -23.25 -6.97
C ASP A 14 5.57 -23.67 -6.00
N VAL A 15 4.36 -23.16 -6.22
CA VAL A 15 3.18 -23.43 -5.41
C VAL A 15 2.02 -23.89 -6.29
N VAL A 16 1.05 -24.57 -5.68
CA VAL A 16 -0.15 -25.06 -6.40
C VAL A 16 -1.09 -23.88 -6.67
N GLU A 17 -1.68 -23.84 -7.88
CA GLU A 17 -2.71 -22.88 -8.24
C GLU A 17 -3.91 -22.99 -7.30
N ARG A 18 -4.38 -21.84 -6.79
CA ARG A 18 -5.53 -21.79 -5.89
C ARG A 18 -6.83 -21.90 -6.69
N PRO A 19 -7.84 -22.65 -6.20
CA PRO A 19 -9.16 -22.61 -6.82
C PRO A 19 -9.79 -21.23 -6.64
N ILE A 20 -10.64 -20.84 -7.59
CA ILE A 20 -11.40 -19.60 -7.55
C ILE A 20 -12.62 -19.80 -6.63
N ASN A 21 -12.70 -19.02 -5.55
CA ASN A 21 -13.88 -18.98 -4.68
C ASN A 21 -15.03 -18.21 -5.35
N ASN A 22 -16.25 -18.36 -4.83
CA ASN A 22 -17.45 -17.78 -5.46
C ASN A 22 -17.39 -16.25 -5.66
N ASP A 23 -16.87 -15.50 -4.68
CA ASP A 23 -16.76 -14.04 -4.71
C ASP A 23 -15.33 -13.54 -5.01
N PHE A 24 -14.57 -14.33 -5.77
CA PHE A 24 -13.19 -14.02 -6.16
C PHE A 24 -13.04 -13.93 -7.68
N VAL A 25 -11.94 -13.35 -8.11
CA VAL A 25 -11.49 -13.30 -9.49
C VAL A 25 -10.10 -13.93 -9.62
N LEU A 26 -9.86 -14.63 -10.72
CA LEU A 26 -8.53 -15.04 -11.14
C LEU A 26 -7.91 -13.93 -11.96
N VAL A 27 -6.75 -13.45 -11.53
CA VAL A 27 -6.01 -12.37 -12.16
C VAL A 27 -4.66 -12.88 -12.62
N SER A 28 -4.24 -12.51 -13.82
CA SER A 28 -2.83 -12.56 -14.24
C SER A 28 -2.18 -11.21 -13.91
N PRO A 29 -1.33 -11.13 -12.87
CA PRO A 29 -0.68 -9.88 -12.50
C PRO A 29 0.33 -9.46 -13.59
N ASP A 30 0.36 -8.15 -13.89
CA ASP A 30 1.32 -7.56 -14.82
C ASP A 30 2.40 -6.79 -14.05
N LYS A 31 1.98 -5.83 -13.23
CA LYS A 31 2.88 -5.02 -12.39
C LYS A 31 2.43 -5.00 -10.95
N VAL A 32 3.39 -5.07 -10.03
CA VAL A 32 3.16 -4.97 -8.59
C VAL A 32 3.99 -3.83 -8.04
N LEU A 33 3.40 -3.04 -7.14
CA LEU A 33 4.10 -2.00 -6.40
C LEU A 33 4.53 -2.55 -5.04
N LEU A 34 5.84 -2.71 -4.87
CA LEU A 34 6.49 -3.02 -3.59
C LEU A 34 6.60 -1.74 -2.77
N THR A 35 6.24 -1.81 -1.49
CA THR A 35 6.11 -0.63 -0.62
C THR A 35 6.59 -0.90 0.81
N PHE A 36 6.22 -0.01 1.73
CA PHE A 36 6.42 -0.21 3.16
C PHE A 36 5.78 -1.51 3.69
N ILE A 37 4.78 -2.08 3.01
CA ILE A 37 4.15 -3.34 3.44
C ILE A 37 5.16 -4.48 3.33
N GLU A 38 5.71 -4.71 2.14
CA GLU A 38 6.70 -5.75 1.89
C GLU A 38 8.00 -5.49 2.67
N ASN A 39 8.43 -4.23 2.78
CA ASN A 39 9.56 -3.87 3.64
C ASN A 39 9.31 -4.20 5.12
N SER A 40 8.06 -4.07 5.60
CA SER A 40 7.73 -4.38 6.99
C SER A 40 7.72 -5.87 7.26
N VAL A 41 7.33 -6.69 6.28
CA VAL A 41 7.49 -8.15 6.34
C VAL A 41 8.98 -8.50 6.41
N TYR A 42 9.80 -7.92 5.52
CA TYR A 42 11.25 -8.14 5.49
C TYR A 42 11.94 -7.76 6.80
N LEU A 43 11.58 -6.60 7.38
CA LEU A 43 12.15 -6.09 8.62
C LEU A 43 11.57 -6.75 9.88
N GLY A 44 10.61 -7.67 9.76
CA GLY A 44 9.94 -8.30 10.90
C GLY A 44 9.03 -7.36 11.71
N LEU A 45 8.67 -6.20 11.15
CA LEU A 45 7.71 -5.26 11.75
C LEU A 45 6.26 -5.72 11.55
N LEU A 46 6.04 -6.51 10.50
CA LEU A 46 4.76 -7.11 10.17
C LEU A 46 4.93 -8.62 10.05
N TRP A 47 4.23 -9.36 10.91
CA TRP A 47 4.19 -10.80 10.82
C TRP A 47 3.14 -11.24 9.79
N VAL A 48 3.54 -12.15 8.90
CA VAL A 48 2.67 -12.75 7.87
C VAL A 48 2.70 -14.26 8.06
N ARG A 49 1.58 -14.95 7.78
CA ARG A 49 1.52 -16.40 7.88
C ARG A 49 2.53 -17.04 6.91
N PRO A 50 3.31 -18.06 7.34
CA PRO A 50 4.16 -18.80 6.42
C PRO A 50 3.36 -19.34 5.23
N TRP A 51 3.98 -19.35 4.05
CA TRP A 51 3.40 -19.72 2.75
C TRP A 51 2.42 -18.73 2.14
N THR A 52 2.30 -17.52 2.72
CA THR A 52 1.53 -16.44 2.08
C THR A 52 2.32 -15.89 0.89
N ILE A 53 1.67 -15.78 -0.26
CA ILE A 53 2.20 -15.09 -1.44
C ILE A 53 2.20 -13.58 -1.14
N LEU A 54 3.31 -12.88 -1.37
CA LEU A 54 3.43 -11.44 -1.11
C LEU A 54 2.93 -10.58 -2.28
N GLY A 55 2.91 -9.27 -2.11
CA GLY A 55 2.52 -8.29 -3.13
C GLY A 55 1.11 -7.78 -2.92
N SER A 56 1.01 -6.60 -2.34
CA SER A 56 -0.26 -6.07 -1.84
C SER A 56 -1.01 -5.22 -2.87
N ILE A 57 -0.29 -4.53 -3.76
CA ILE A 57 -0.85 -3.56 -4.70
C ILE A 57 -0.32 -3.88 -6.08
N GLY A 58 -1.21 -3.98 -7.07
CA GLY A 58 -0.79 -4.29 -8.42
C GLY A 58 -1.87 -4.07 -9.45
N ILE A 59 -1.48 -4.15 -10.72
CA ILE A 59 -2.39 -4.20 -11.84
C ILE A 59 -2.27 -5.55 -12.54
N GLY A 60 -3.39 -6.00 -13.10
CA GLY A 60 -3.44 -7.26 -13.84
C GLY A 60 -4.68 -7.35 -14.70
N LYS A 61 -4.80 -8.47 -15.41
CA LYS A 61 -5.96 -8.79 -16.24
C LYS A 61 -6.77 -9.91 -15.59
N ILE A 62 -8.08 -9.74 -15.51
CA ILE A 62 -8.98 -10.80 -15.03
C ILE A 62 -9.06 -11.89 -16.10
N GLU A 63 -8.71 -13.11 -15.75
CA GLU A 63 -8.78 -14.29 -16.61
C GLU A 63 -10.11 -15.03 -16.46
N ALA A 64 -10.60 -15.13 -15.22
CA ALA A 64 -11.84 -15.81 -14.87
C ALA A 64 -12.45 -15.18 -13.61
N VAL A 65 -13.75 -15.42 -13.39
CA VAL A 65 -14.49 -14.91 -12.24
C VAL A 65 -15.20 -16.06 -11.52
N GLY A 66 -15.42 -15.90 -10.21
CA GLY A 66 -16.25 -16.79 -9.41
C GLY A 66 -17.74 -16.64 -9.74
N VAL A 67 -18.53 -17.60 -9.26
CA VAL A 67 -19.97 -17.73 -9.61
C VAL A 67 -20.80 -16.53 -9.17
N ASP A 68 -20.40 -15.85 -8.08
CA ASP A 68 -21.13 -14.72 -7.50
C ASP A 68 -20.59 -13.36 -7.98
N VAL A 69 -19.64 -13.36 -8.92
CA VAL A 69 -19.00 -12.15 -9.46
C VAL A 69 -19.55 -11.83 -10.85
N ASP A 70 -19.65 -10.53 -11.17
CA ASP A 70 -20.08 -10.06 -12.49
C ASP A 70 -19.20 -10.62 -13.63
N PRO A 71 -19.76 -11.45 -14.55
CA PRO A 71 -19.00 -12.06 -15.64
C PRO A 71 -18.45 -11.04 -16.65
N THR A 72 -18.97 -9.82 -16.69
CA THR A 72 -18.46 -8.78 -17.61
C THR A 72 -17.08 -8.25 -17.23
N LEU A 73 -16.59 -8.59 -16.03
CA LEU A 73 -15.24 -8.28 -15.56
C LEU A 73 -14.17 -9.13 -16.24
N GLN A 74 -14.53 -10.30 -16.79
CA GLN A 74 -13.57 -11.17 -17.46
C GLN A 74 -12.91 -10.44 -18.64
N GLY A 75 -11.58 -10.53 -18.69
CA GLY A 75 -10.75 -9.87 -19.70
C GLY A 75 -10.47 -8.38 -19.43
N LYS A 76 -11.04 -7.77 -18.38
CA LYS A 76 -10.76 -6.38 -18.02
C LYS A 76 -9.43 -6.23 -17.30
N ASN A 77 -8.80 -5.07 -17.48
CA ASN A 77 -7.68 -4.64 -16.66
C ASN A 77 -8.20 -4.10 -15.34
N VAL A 78 -7.53 -4.47 -14.24
CA VAL A 78 -7.91 -4.06 -12.89
C VAL A 78 -6.70 -3.63 -12.08
N LEU A 79 -6.93 -2.69 -11.18
CA LEU A 79 -6.07 -2.40 -10.04
C LEU A 79 -6.58 -3.25 -8.88
N ILE A 80 -5.65 -3.86 -8.16
CA ILE A 80 -5.89 -4.58 -6.92
C ILE A 80 -5.47 -3.68 -5.76
N LEU A 81 -6.42 -3.42 -4.87
CA LEU A 81 -6.23 -2.68 -3.63
C LEU A 81 -5.60 -3.60 -2.57
N PRO A 82 -4.82 -3.05 -1.64
CA PRO A 82 -4.13 -3.84 -0.62
C PRO A 82 -5.05 -4.40 0.47
N TYR A 83 -6.35 -4.12 0.42
CA TYR A 83 -7.29 -4.47 1.46
C TYR A 83 -8.65 -4.86 0.87
N SER A 84 -9.12 -6.03 1.28
CA SER A 84 -10.50 -6.49 1.17
C SER A 84 -11.22 -6.23 2.48
N LYS A 85 -12.45 -5.72 2.42
CA LYS A 85 -13.26 -5.49 3.63
C LYS A 85 -13.68 -6.82 4.26
N LYS A 86 -13.91 -7.85 3.44
CA LYS A 86 -14.31 -9.18 3.89
C LYS A 86 -13.13 -10.03 4.34
N TYR A 87 -12.02 -10.00 3.60
CA TYR A 87 -10.92 -10.96 3.75
C TYR A 87 -9.64 -10.38 4.35
N GLY A 88 -9.54 -9.05 4.45
CA GLY A 88 -8.38 -8.37 5.02
C GLY A 88 -7.29 -8.05 4.00
N GLY A 89 -6.05 -7.99 4.46
CA GLY A 89 -4.91 -7.52 3.68
C GLY A 89 -4.48 -8.49 2.57
N ILE A 90 -4.39 -7.98 1.34
CA ILE A 90 -3.85 -8.72 0.19
C ILE A 90 -2.33 -8.82 0.34
N GLY A 91 -1.77 -10.02 0.18
CA GLY A 91 -0.34 -10.28 0.34
C GLY A 91 0.15 -10.27 1.79
N THR A 92 -0.75 -10.25 2.77
CA THR A 92 -0.43 -10.20 4.21
C THR A 92 -1.32 -11.11 5.05
N GLU A 93 -2.63 -11.12 4.81
CA GLU A 93 -3.59 -12.01 5.50
C GLU A 93 -4.15 -13.07 4.55
N ILE A 94 -4.28 -12.72 3.27
CA ILE A 94 -4.54 -13.64 2.17
C ILE A 94 -3.45 -13.53 1.10
N ASP A 95 -3.37 -14.52 0.22
CA ASP A 95 -2.36 -14.58 -0.85
C ASP A 95 -2.42 -13.32 -1.75
N GLY A 96 -1.24 -12.83 -2.13
CA GLY A 96 -1.03 -11.61 -2.90
C GLY A 96 -0.72 -11.81 -4.37
N LEU A 97 -0.01 -10.84 -4.95
CA LEU A 97 0.11 -10.63 -6.40
C LEU A 97 1.47 -11.01 -6.99
N LEU A 98 2.49 -11.34 -6.19
CA LEU A 98 3.81 -11.76 -6.67
C LEU A 98 3.79 -13.24 -7.06
N THR A 99 2.95 -13.57 -8.04
CA THR A 99 2.71 -14.90 -8.57
C THR A 99 2.24 -14.81 -10.03
N GLU A 100 2.37 -15.89 -10.79
CA GLU A 100 1.88 -15.95 -12.18
C GLU A 100 0.36 -15.76 -12.28
N LYS A 101 -0.37 -16.24 -11.27
CA LYS A 101 -1.83 -16.18 -11.17
C LYS A 101 -2.27 -15.95 -9.73
N ALA A 102 -3.07 -14.92 -9.52
CA ALA A 102 -3.57 -14.54 -8.19
C ALA A 102 -5.09 -14.70 -8.12
N VAL A 103 -5.58 -15.25 -7.01
CA VAL A 103 -7.02 -15.37 -6.72
C VAL A 103 -7.38 -14.30 -5.70
N ILE A 104 -8.07 -13.24 -6.14
CA ILE A 104 -8.28 -12.00 -5.38
C ILE A 104 -9.79 -11.76 -5.14
N PRO A 105 -10.20 -11.30 -3.95
CA PRO A 105 -11.59 -10.93 -3.70
C PRO A 105 -12.10 -9.84 -4.65
N ASP A 106 -13.35 -9.95 -5.10
CA ASP A 106 -13.98 -8.97 -5.98
C ASP A 106 -14.14 -7.58 -5.34
N ASP A 107 -14.23 -7.52 -4.02
CA ASP A 107 -14.36 -6.26 -3.28
C ASP A 107 -13.04 -5.46 -3.19
N ALA A 108 -11.91 -6.06 -3.60
CA ALA A 108 -10.59 -5.44 -3.60
C ALA A 108 -10.14 -4.95 -4.98
N ILE A 109 -10.99 -4.96 -6.01
CA ILE A 109 -10.61 -4.56 -7.36
C ILE A 109 -11.23 -3.23 -7.82
N VAL A 110 -10.50 -2.52 -8.67
CA VAL A 110 -10.97 -1.33 -9.40
C VAL A 110 -10.73 -1.55 -10.88
N THR A 111 -11.79 -1.58 -11.68
CA THR A 111 -11.69 -1.67 -13.15
C THR A 111 -10.98 -0.45 -13.72
N LEU A 112 -10.02 -0.69 -14.62
CA LEU A 112 -9.21 0.34 -15.22
C LEU A 112 -9.62 0.57 -16.69
N PRO A 113 -9.59 1.83 -17.16
CA PRO A 113 -9.67 2.10 -18.59
C PRO A 113 -8.43 1.58 -19.32
N GLU A 114 -8.51 1.47 -20.64
CA GLU A 114 -7.34 1.19 -21.47
C GLU A 114 -6.32 2.34 -21.38
N ASN A 115 -5.03 2.02 -21.48
CA ASN A 115 -3.92 2.97 -21.51
C ASN A 115 -3.79 3.86 -20.27
N ILE A 116 -4.05 3.34 -19.07
CA ILE A 116 -3.81 4.06 -17.83
C ILE A 116 -2.31 4.10 -17.48
N SER A 117 -1.86 5.19 -16.86
CA SER A 117 -0.47 5.31 -16.41
C SER A 117 -0.19 4.44 -15.18
N ASP A 118 1.10 4.13 -14.96
CA ASP A 118 1.54 3.39 -13.76
C ASP A 118 1.31 4.15 -12.44
N LYS A 119 0.95 5.45 -12.51
CA LYS A 119 0.53 6.23 -11.33
C LYS A 119 -0.69 5.63 -10.66
N VAL A 120 -1.52 4.87 -11.38
CA VAL A 120 -2.68 4.16 -10.83
C VAL A 120 -2.33 3.27 -9.63
N LEU A 121 -1.09 2.75 -9.54
CA LEU A 121 -0.62 1.97 -8.39
C LEU A 121 -0.57 2.79 -7.09
N LEU A 122 -0.60 4.13 -7.17
CA LEU A 122 -0.68 5.02 -6.01
C LEU A 122 -2.11 5.28 -5.53
N TYR A 123 -3.11 4.77 -6.24
CA TYR A 123 -4.52 4.96 -5.91
C TYR A 123 -4.89 4.64 -4.46
N PRO A 124 -4.41 3.55 -3.81
CA PRO A 124 -4.72 3.27 -2.41
C PRO A 124 -4.28 4.42 -1.48
N PHE A 125 -3.14 5.06 -1.77
CA PHE A 125 -2.63 6.18 -0.97
C PHE A 125 -3.42 7.46 -1.22
N VAL A 126 -3.80 7.73 -2.47
CA VAL A 126 -4.66 8.86 -2.84
C VAL A 126 -6.06 8.72 -2.22
N SER A 127 -6.58 7.51 -2.15
CA SER A 127 -7.84 7.18 -1.47
C SER A 127 -7.81 7.60 -0.01
N ILE A 128 -6.75 7.24 0.70
CA ILE A 128 -6.59 7.57 2.11
C ILE A 128 -6.34 9.07 2.29
N ALA A 129 -5.45 9.67 1.50
CA ALA A 129 -5.17 11.10 1.55
C ALA A 129 -6.43 11.95 1.33
N THR A 130 -7.28 11.57 0.36
CA THR A 130 -8.56 12.25 0.10
C THR A 130 -9.49 12.16 1.30
N GLN A 131 -9.64 10.97 1.89
CA GLN A 131 -10.47 10.79 3.09
C GLN A 131 -9.96 11.62 4.28
N ILE A 132 -8.63 11.76 4.41
CA ILE A 132 -8.03 12.57 5.47
C ILE A 132 -8.35 14.06 5.28
N VAL A 133 -8.24 14.59 4.07
CA VAL A 133 -8.59 16.00 3.78
C VAL A 133 -10.03 16.30 4.20
N ASP A 134 -10.96 15.40 3.89
CA ASP A 134 -12.38 15.55 4.24
C ASP A 134 -12.62 15.59 5.75
N LEU A 135 -11.74 14.95 6.54
CA LEU A 135 -11.83 14.93 7.99
C LEU A 135 -11.26 16.19 8.62
N VAL A 136 -10.08 16.65 8.18
CA VAL A 136 -9.20 17.55 8.94
C VAL A 136 -9.60 19.03 8.98
N LYS A 137 -10.36 19.53 8.00
CA LYS A 137 -10.92 20.90 7.90
C LYS A 137 -10.40 21.97 8.89
N GLY A 138 -9.27 22.61 8.58
CA GLY A 138 -8.74 23.78 9.32
C GLY A 138 -7.95 23.46 10.59
N GLU A 139 -7.81 22.19 10.95
CA GLU A 139 -7.07 21.71 12.13
C GLU A 139 -5.55 21.69 11.88
N LYS A 140 -4.75 21.83 12.94
CA LYS A 140 -3.29 21.71 12.87
C LYS A 140 -2.85 20.24 12.87
N VAL A 141 -2.11 19.83 11.85
CA VAL A 141 -1.83 18.41 11.57
C VAL A 141 -0.35 18.06 11.64
N LEU A 142 -0.06 16.95 12.33
CA LEU A 142 1.22 16.26 12.26
C LEU A 142 1.07 14.92 11.52
N ILE A 143 1.89 14.70 10.51
CA ILE A 143 2.08 13.40 9.87
C ILE A 143 3.36 12.77 10.44
N ILE A 144 3.24 11.57 11.00
CA ILE A 144 4.40 10.78 11.44
C ILE A 144 4.72 9.75 10.34
N GLY A 145 5.87 9.91 9.69
CA GLY A 145 6.32 9.09 8.57
C GLY A 145 6.40 9.86 7.25
N SER A 146 7.40 9.51 6.44
CA SER A 146 7.74 10.20 5.17
C SER A 146 7.73 9.27 3.95
N GLY A 147 6.91 8.21 4.00
CA GLY A 147 6.69 7.30 2.88
C GLY A 147 5.65 7.85 1.88
N LEU A 148 5.24 7.03 0.91
CA LEU A 148 4.26 7.42 -0.12
C LEU A 148 3.00 8.04 0.48
N LEU A 149 2.42 7.39 1.49
CA LEU A 149 1.20 7.87 2.14
C LEU A 149 1.40 9.21 2.85
N GLY A 150 2.49 9.35 3.63
CA GLY A 150 2.76 10.59 4.36
C GLY A 150 2.98 11.77 3.42
N LEU A 151 3.76 11.56 2.34
CA LEU A 151 4.05 12.62 1.37
C LEU A 151 2.82 12.99 0.53
N LEU A 152 2.03 12.01 0.05
CA LEU A 152 0.79 12.30 -0.69
C LEU A 152 -0.24 12.99 0.20
N THR A 153 -0.38 12.55 1.45
CA THR A 153 -1.30 13.19 2.41
C THR A 153 -0.88 14.63 2.70
N TYR A 154 0.42 14.87 2.87
CA TYR A 154 0.94 16.22 3.05
C TYR A 154 0.62 17.14 1.87
N GLN A 155 0.85 16.69 0.64
CA GLN A 155 0.53 17.46 -0.57
C GLN A 155 -0.96 17.81 -0.64
N TYR A 156 -1.83 16.84 -0.39
CA TYR A 156 -3.28 17.03 -0.44
C TYR A 156 -3.80 17.98 0.65
N LEU A 157 -3.20 17.93 1.85
CA LEU A 157 -3.52 18.86 2.93
C LEU A 157 -3.01 20.29 2.63
N LEU A 158 -1.81 20.42 2.06
CA LEU A 158 -1.29 21.72 1.62
C LEU A 158 -2.18 22.37 0.56
N ASP A 159 -2.62 21.61 -0.45
CA ASP A 159 -3.53 22.11 -1.49
C ASP A 159 -4.87 22.59 -0.89
N SER A 160 -5.21 22.09 0.29
CA SER A 160 -6.41 22.47 1.06
C SER A 160 -6.15 23.57 2.08
N SER A 161 -4.98 24.24 2.05
CA SER A 161 -4.57 25.32 2.95
C SER A 161 -4.56 24.94 4.45
N ILE A 162 -4.28 23.67 4.75
CA ILE A 162 -4.20 23.16 6.14
C ILE A 162 -2.76 23.31 6.66
N ASP A 163 -2.60 23.75 7.92
CA ASP A 163 -1.29 23.77 8.59
C ASP A 163 -0.85 22.34 8.91
N VAL A 164 -0.03 21.78 8.02
CA VAL A 164 0.48 20.43 8.11
C VAL A 164 2.00 20.42 8.28
N SER A 165 2.48 19.54 9.15
CA SER A 165 3.91 19.24 9.32
C SER A 165 4.18 17.74 9.19
N ILE A 166 5.41 17.38 8.85
CA ILE A 166 5.88 15.97 8.84
C ILE A 166 6.98 15.78 9.87
N TYR A 167 6.93 14.66 10.59
CA TYR A 167 8.05 14.10 11.33
C TYR A 167 8.56 12.84 10.63
N THR A 168 9.89 12.69 10.51
CA THR A 168 10.55 11.50 9.98
C THR A 168 11.66 11.06 10.93
N ASP A 169 11.71 9.76 11.24
CA ASP A 169 12.77 9.16 12.06
C ASP A 169 13.94 8.63 11.22
N ILE A 170 13.93 8.89 9.91
CA ILE A 170 15.00 8.51 8.98
C ILE A 170 16.10 9.57 9.01
N PRO A 171 17.29 9.29 9.57
CA PRO A 171 18.35 10.28 9.71
C PRO A 171 18.81 10.81 8.34
N GLY A 172 19.03 12.12 8.22
CA GLY A 172 19.58 12.75 7.02
C GLY A 172 18.62 12.84 5.82
N LYS A 173 17.40 12.31 5.92
CA LYS A 173 16.40 12.40 4.85
C LYS A 173 15.82 13.82 4.78
N LYS A 174 16.42 14.67 3.93
CA LYS A 174 15.80 15.96 3.56
C LYS A 174 14.66 15.72 2.60
N ILE A 175 13.47 16.17 2.98
CA ILE A 175 12.28 16.12 2.12
C ILE A 175 12.04 17.55 1.64
N GLN A 176 12.07 17.75 0.32
CA GLN A 176 11.88 19.09 -0.24
C GLN A 176 10.41 19.53 -0.12
N GLY A 177 10.18 20.80 0.22
CA GLY A 177 8.84 21.38 0.23
C GLY A 177 7.94 20.98 1.42
N VAL A 178 8.49 20.30 2.45
CA VAL A 178 7.75 19.97 3.67
C VAL A 178 8.18 20.80 4.86
N LYS A 179 7.21 21.15 5.72
CA LYS A 179 7.43 21.70 7.05
C LYS A 179 7.81 20.56 8.00
N GLU A 180 9.11 20.37 8.23
CA GLU A 180 9.63 19.29 9.07
C GLU A 180 9.60 19.67 10.56
N VAL A 181 9.13 18.74 11.39
CA VAL A 181 9.24 18.79 12.85
C VAL A 181 10.42 17.94 13.27
N LYS A 182 11.38 18.52 13.99
CA LYS A 182 12.57 17.79 14.48
C LYS A 182 12.36 17.18 15.86
N ASN A 183 11.58 17.85 16.69
CA ASN A 183 11.27 17.42 18.04
C ASN A 183 9.75 17.33 18.21
N LEU A 184 9.26 16.12 18.47
CA LEU A 184 7.84 15.84 18.60
C LEU A 184 7.23 16.49 19.85
N GLU A 185 8.03 16.83 20.85
CA GLU A 185 7.57 17.39 22.12
C GLU A 185 7.34 18.91 22.08
N GLU A 186 7.71 19.59 20.98
CA GLU A 186 7.62 21.06 20.85
C GLU A 186 6.19 21.60 20.68
N GLY A 187 5.16 20.75 20.77
CA GLY A 187 3.79 21.21 20.78
C GLY A 187 2.74 20.11 20.72
N LYS A 188 1.48 20.55 20.83
CA LYS A 188 0.31 19.70 20.61
C LYS A 188 -0.28 19.92 19.22
N TRP A 189 -0.99 18.91 18.76
CA TRP A 189 -1.60 18.83 17.43
C TRP A 189 -3.06 18.48 17.57
N ASP A 190 -3.90 19.06 16.71
CA ASP A 190 -5.31 18.69 16.68
C ASP A 190 -5.47 17.30 16.04
N ILE A 191 -4.61 17.01 15.04
CA ILE A 191 -4.59 15.75 14.33
C ILE A 191 -3.18 15.18 14.26
N VAL A 192 -3.04 13.90 14.58
CA VAL A 192 -1.83 13.12 14.31
C VAL A 192 -2.16 11.99 13.34
N ILE A 193 -1.48 11.94 12.20
CA ILE A 193 -1.65 10.91 11.16
C ILE A 193 -0.48 9.94 11.24
N LEU A 194 -0.76 8.66 11.46
CA LEU A 194 0.25 7.62 11.57
C LEU A 194 0.54 6.98 10.21
N SER A 195 1.50 7.53 9.47
CA SER A 195 1.89 7.04 8.13
C SER A 195 3.14 6.14 8.14
N THR A 196 3.38 5.45 9.26
CA THR A 196 4.52 4.56 9.48
C THR A 196 4.11 3.24 10.11
N MET A 197 4.84 2.17 9.78
CA MET A 197 4.60 0.84 10.37
C MET A 197 5.22 0.68 11.76
N ARG A 198 6.07 1.61 12.20
CA ARG A 198 6.81 1.52 13.45
C ARG A 198 5.90 1.64 14.67
N GLY A 199 6.09 0.73 15.64
CA GLY A 199 5.24 0.63 16.83
C GLY A 199 5.30 1.84 17.76
N TRP A 200 6.47 2.47 17.88
CA TRP A 200 6.67 3.61 18.78
C TRP A 200 5.74 4.79 18.44
N ALA A 201 5.43 5.01 17.16
CA ALA A 201 4.59 6.11 16.71
C ALA A 201 3.19 6.03 17.31
N ARG A 202 2.65 4.82 17.46
CA ARG A 202 1.35 4.58 18.10
C ARG A 202 1.40 4.87 19.60
N TYR A 203 2.49 4.48 20.26
CA TYR A 203 2.63 4.67 21.70
C TYR A 203 2.70 6.14 22.11
N ILE A 204 3.33 6.98 21.28
CA ILE A 204 3.48 8.41 21.61
C ILE A 204 2.32 9.27 21.10
N ALA A 205 1.51 8.81 20.15
CA ALA A 205 0.53 9.63 19.44
C ALA A 205 -0.45 10.37 20.38
N GLU A 206 -0.90 9.70 21.45
CA GLU A 206 -1.80 10.31 22.45
C GLU A 206 -1.15 11.47 23.20
N ARG A 207 0.18 11.43 23.39
CA ARG A 207 0.93 12.50 24.04
C ARG A 207 1.14 13.69 23.12
N LEU A 208 0.89 13.56 21.82
CA LEU A 208 1.09 14.62 20.84
C LEU A 208 -0.19 15.40 20.54
N ILE A 209 -1.36 14.86 20.88
CA ILE A 209 -2.63 15.51 20.59
C ILE A 209 -3.07 16.51 21.67
N THR A 210 -3.89 17.48 21.27
CA THR A 210 -4.67 18.36 22.16
C THR A 210 -5.76 17.60 22.91
N GLU A 211 -6.44 18.25 23.86
CA GLU A 211 -7.49 17.63 24.67
C GLU A 211 -8.70 17.15 23.84
N ASP A 212 -8.97 17.78 22.69
CA ASP A 212 -10.00 17.35 21.72
C ASP A 212 -9.40 16.68 20.47
N GLY A 213 -8.09 16.54 20.44
CA GLY A 213 -7.38 16.02 19.28
C GLY A 213 -7.65 14.53 19.05
N ARG A 214 -7.42 14.11 17.79
CA ARG A 214 -7.69 12.75 17.31
C ARG A 214 -6.54 12.21 16.48
N ILE A 215 -6.47 10.89 16.40
CA ILE A 215 -5.38 10.19 15.74
C ILE A 215 -5.94 9.46 14.54
N ILE A 216 -5.40 9.70 13.36
CA ILE A 216 -5.80 9.00 12.15
C ILE A 216 -4.83 7.85 11.90
N VAL A 217 -5.39 6.64 11.75
CA VAL A 217 -4.62 5.43 11.48
C VAL A 217 -5.07 4.80 10.17
N PRO A 218 -4.28 4.96 9.11
CA PRO A 218 -4.40 4.18 7.88
C PRO A 218 -4.26 2.68 8.14
N VAL A 219 -5.21 1.88 7.65
CA VAL A 219 -5.27 0.43 7.84
C VAL A 219 -5.25 -0.27 6.49
N PHE A 220 -4.29 -1.18 6.32
CA PHE A 220 -4.09 -1.96 5.10
C PHE A 220 -4.32 -3.47 5.32
N MET A 221 -4.64 -3.89 6.54
CA MET A 221 -4.93 -5.28 6.94
C MET A 221 -5.64 -5.30 8.29
N ASN A 222 -6.34 -6.37 8.64
CA ASN A 222 -7.16 -6.44 9.87
C ASN A 222 -6.32 -6.60 11.15
N THR A 223 -5.22 -7.33 11.06
CA THR A 223 -4.36 -7.72 12.20
C THR A 223 -3.33 -6.65 12.57
N TRP A 224 -3.18 -5.60 11.75
CA TRP A 224 -2.22 -4.53 11.99
C TRP A 224 -2.86 -3.13 11.83
N PRO A 225 -2.58 -2.18 12.74
CA PRO A 225 -1.75 -2.36 13.93
C PRO A 225 -2.47 -3.16 15.03
N PRO A 226 -1.74 -3.96 15.83
CA PRO A 226 -2.34 -4.82 16.87
C PRO A 226 -2.90 -4.01 18.06
N THR A 227 -2.37 -2.80 18.26
CA THR A 227 -2.83 -1.87 19.28
C THR A 227 -3.07 -0.51 18.64
N LEU A 228 -4.10 0.17 19.10
CA LEU A 228 -4.45 1.50 18.65
C LEU A 228 -4.55 2.44 19.86
N PRO A 229 -4.13 3.70 19.68
CA PRO A 229 -4.52 4.77 20.59
C PRO A 229 -6.04 4.83 20.79
N SER A 230 -6.49 5.25 21.98
CA SER A 230 -7.90 5.35 22.37
C SER A 230 -8.73 6.25 21.45
N ARG A 231 -8.12 7.33 20.93
CA ARG A 231 -8.78 8.33 20.07
C ARG A 231 -8.49 8.12 18.57
N SER A 232 -8.41 6.86 18.16
CA SER A 232 -8.07 6.51 16.78
C SER A 232 -9.28 6.48 15.85
N ILE A 233 -9.16 7.16 14.71
CA ILE A 233 -10.03 6.99 13.54
C ILE A 233 -9.29 6.13 12.53
N ARG A 234 -9.87 4.97 12.20
CA ARG A 234 -9.32 4.08 11.17
C ARG A 234 -9.78 4.53 9.79
N ILE A 235 -8.84 4.57 8.85
CA ILE A 235 -9.15 4.85 7.44
C ILE A 235 -8.59 3.73 6.58
N TYR A 236 -9.40 3.27 5.64
CA TYR A 236 -9.07 2.15 4.76
C TYR A 236 -8.98 2.64 3.32
N PRO A 237 -8.08 2.08 2.49
CA PRO A 237 -8.11 2.32 1.06
C PRO A 237 -9.41 1.74 0.50
N LYS A 238 -10.13 2.54 -0.29
CA LYS A 238 -11.42 2.14 -0.88
C LYS A 238 -11.63 2.74 -2.26
N LYS A 239 -12.51 2.13 -3.04
CA LYS A 239 -13.00 2.70 -4.29
C LYS A 239 -13.75 4.01 -4.01
N MET A 240 -13.47 5.06 -4.77
CA MET A 240 -14.10 6.38 -4.63
C MET A 240 -14.29 7.01 -6.02
N ASP A 241 -15.38 7.75 -6.18
CA ASP A 241 -15.67 8.44 -7.43
C ASP A 241 -14.64 9.54 -7.71
N GLY A 242 -14.25 9.67 -8.98
CA GLY A 242 -13.26 10.67 -9.42
C GLY A 242 -11.81 10.37 -9.01
N LEU A 243 -11.57 9.27 -8.29
CA LEU A 243 -10.26 9.02 -7.67
C LEU A 243 -9.20 8.58 -8.68
N LEU A 244 -9.58 7.84 -9.73
CA LEU A 244 -8.67 7.52 -10.83
C LEU A 244 -8.12 8.80 -11.49
N GLN A 245 -8.99 9.78 -11.76
CA GLN A 245 -8.58 11.06 -12.33
C GLN A 245 -7.67 11.85 -11.37
N LYS A 246 -7.91 11.79 -10.06
CA LYS A 246 -7.03 12.40 -9.06
C LYS A 246 -5.66 11.72 -9.02
N THR A 247 -5.61 10.39 -9.15
CA THR A 247 -4.35 9.63 -9.17
C THR A 247 -3.52 9.95 -10.41
N GLU A 248 -4.14 10.09 -11.59
CA GLU A 248 -3.43 10.46 -12.82
C GLU A 248 -2.85 11.89 -12.78
N LYS A 249 -3.42 12.77 -11.95
CA LYS A 249 -2.92 14.15 -11.72
C LYS A 249 -1.68 14.23 -10.83
N ILE A 250 -1.22 13.12 -10.24
CA ILE A 250 0.06 13.11 -9.51
C ILE A 250 1.17 13.57 -10.46
N SER A 251 1.97 14.55 -10.03
CA SER A 251 3.04 15.09 -10.87
C SER A 251 4.09 14.03 -11.24
N ASP A 252 4.62 14.11 -12.45
CA ASP A 252 5.71 13.22 -12.90
C ASP A 252 6.96 13.37 -12.04
N LYS A 253 7.21 14.60 -11.54
CA LYS A 253 8.28 14.87 -10.59
C LYS A 253 8.10 14.02 -9.32
N PHE A 254 6.94 14.11 -8.67
CA PHE A 254 6.68 13.29 -7.47
C PHE A 254 6.84 11.80 -7.76
N PHE A 255 6.26 11.32 -8.86
CA PHE A 255 6.30 9.91 -9.22
C PHE A 255 7.75 9.43 -9.44
N SER A 256 8.52 10.14 -10.26
CA SER A 256 9.92 9.79 -10.56
C SER A 256 10.85 9.91 -9.35
N GLU A 257 10.60 10.81 -8.41
CA GLU A 257 11.40 10.95 -7.18
C GLU A 257 11.11 9.82 -6.17
N ASN A 258 9.90 9.28 -6.17
CA ASN A 258 9.45 8.33 -5.14
C ASN A 258 9.34 6.88 -5.60
N ILE A 259 9.23 6.65 -6.90
CA ILE A 259 9.01 5.34 -7.50
C ILE A 259 10.22 4.95 -8.36
N ALA A 260 10.67 3.70 -8.21
CA ALA A 260 11.65 3.09 -9.09
C ALA A 260 11.01 1.92 -9.85
N TYR A 261 11.73 1.40 -10.83
CA TYR A 261 11.36 0.18 -11.55
C TYR A 261 12.44 -0.87 -11.34
N SER A 262 12.05 -2.14 -11.30
CA SER A 262 12.96 -3.28 -11.22
C SER A 262 12.36 -4.50 -11.91
N ASP A 263 13.24 -5.36 -12.44
CA ASP A 263 12.88 -6.68 -12.97
C ASP A 263 13.29 -7.82 -12.01
N ASP A 264 13.78 -7.50 -10.81
CA ASP A 264 14.15 -8.48 -9.77
C ASP A 264 13.44 -8.14 -8.45
N ILE A 265 12.56 -9.04 -8.01
CA ILE A 265 11.71 -8.83 -6.83
C ILE A 265 12.55 -8.89 -5.55
N LEU A 266 13.47 -9.86 -5.43
CA LEU A 266 14.19 -10.11 -4.17
C LEU A 266 15.18 -8.99 -3.86
N SER A 267 15.90 -8.47 -4.86
CA SER A 267 16.79 -7.31 -4.67
C SER A 267 16.04 -5.99 -4.47
N SER A 268 14.73 -5.97 -4.74
CA SER A 268 13.87 -4.80 -4.54
C SER A 268 13.24 -4.74 -3.14
N ILE A 269 13.51 -5.72 -2.27
CA ILE A 269 13.02 -5.74 -0.89
C ILE A 269 14.24 -5.83 0.05
N PRO A 270 14.55 -4.77 0.83
CA PRO A 270 13.77 -3.54 1.00
C PRO A 270 13.88 -2.59 -0.21
N THR A 271 12.84 -1.79 -0.43
CA THR A 271 12.76 -0.88 -1.59
C THR A 271 13.83 0.23 -1.55
N SER A 272 14.42 0.53 -2.71
CA SER A 272 15.44 1.57 -2.88
C SER A 272 14.88 3.01 -2.84
N LYS A 273 13.58 3.16 -3.11
CA LYS A 273 12.80 4.40 -2.92
C LYS A 273 11.58 4.11 -2.04
N ASN A 274 10.66 5.07 -1.95
CA ASN A 274 9.40 4.91 -1.22
C ASN A 274 8.48 3.84 -1.84
N GLY A 275 8.67 3.48 -3.12
CA GLY A 275 8.12 2.28 -3.73
C GLY A 275 8.91 1.82 -4.97
N VAL A 276 8.75 0.55 -5.34
CA VAL A 276 9.36 -0.05 -6.54
C VAL A 276 8.30 -0.80 -7.31
N ILE A 277 8.14 -0.48 -8.59
CA ILE A 277 7.25 -1.21 -9.50
C ILE A 277 8.05 -2.35 -10.13
N VAL A 278 7.53 -3.57 -9.99
CA VAL A 278 8.11 -4.76 -10.62
C VAL A 278 7.21 -5.28 -11.73
N ASN A 279 7.79 -5.66 -12.86
CA ASN A 279 7.07 -6.44 -13.87
C ASN A 279 7.05 -7.92 -13.44
N VAL A 280 5.87 -8.42 -13.08
CA VAL A 280 5.72 -9.75 -12.46
C VAL A 280 6.16 -10.85 -13.41
N LYS A 281 5.70 -10.82 -14.67
CA LYS A 281 6.01 -11.86 -15.66
C LYS A 281 7.51 -11.97 -15.93
N LYS A 282 8.18 -10.82 -16.14
CA LYS A 282 9.63 -10.79 -16.36
C LYS A 282 10.40 -11.27 -15.13
N ALA A 283 10.02 -10.78 -13.94
CA ALA A 283 10.72 -11.11 -12.72
C ALA A 283 10.61 -12.60 -12.37
N LEU A 284 9.40 -13.19 -12.48
CA LEU A 284 9.18 -14.60 -12.16
C LEU A 284 9.84 -15.55 -13.16
N ALA A 285 9.92 -15.17 -14.44
CA ALA A 285 10.63 -15.97 -15.46
C ALA A 285 12.12 -16.18 -15.11
N SER A 286 12.75 -15.23 -14.42
CA SER A 286 14.14 -15.37 -13.98
C SER A 286 14.31 -16.50 -12.95
N TYR A 287 13.33 -16.69 -12.06
CA TYR A 287 13.36 -17.72 -11.03
C TYR A 287 13.01 -19.10 -11.60
N ALA A 288 12.06 -19.19 -12.54
CA ALA A 288 11.71 -20.44 -13.23
C ALA A 288 12.93 -21.10 -13.90
N ASN A 289 13.77 -20.30 -14.55
CA ASN A 289 15.00 -20.76 -15.20
C ASN A 289 16.07 -21.22 -14.20
N SER A 290 16.11 -20.61 -13.01
CA SER A 290 17.07 -20.99 -11.96
C SER A 290 16.69 -22.29 -11.24
N SER A 291 15.40 -22.60 -11.11
CA SER A 291 14.89 -23.84 -10.49
C SER A 291 15.06 -25.09 -11.36
N LEU A 292 15.40 -24.93 -12.64
CA LEU A 292 15.70 -26.05 -13.56
C LEU A 292 17.18 -26.49 -13.49
N ILE A 293 18.00 -25.82 -12.67
CA ILE A 293 19.46 -26.06 -12.56
C ILE A 293 19.84 -26.72 -11.21
N THR A 294 18.86 -27.02 -10.36
CA THR A 294 19.03 -27.74 -9.08
C THR A 294 18.18 -29.00 -9.05
#